data_AF-A0A518EZ97-F1
#
_entry.id   AF-A0A518EZ97-F1
#
_cell.length_a   1.000
_cell.length_b   1.000
_cell.length_c   1.000
_cell.angle_alpha   90.00
_cell.angle_beta   90.00
_cell.angle_gamma   90.00
#
_symmetry.space_group_name_H-M   'P 1'
#
loop_
_entity.id
_entity.type
_entity.pdbx_description
1 polymer ?
#
loop_
_entity_poly.entity_id
_entity_poly.type
_entity_poly.pdbx_seq_one_letter_code
_entity_poly.pdbx_strand_id
1 'polypeptide(L)'
;MTSLPCLIPVALQEGTVEVNGWLLAGGAAAIVAVFVVWQMIQKSRADRAREEILEQGPAVMEEARFWDLVQQAKRQASGDMLKRPSELNGILRDVEPLDVAAFHERYTKELERADKPSLRAIADAFIKNCTDSNFVAFRDWLISEGRETFDRVVADPSSLPAPVGKEIVTLEAFGYVAPRVYKSKAGKPISRAIEDQIAAATGE
;
A
#
# COMPACT_ATOMS: atom_id res chain seq x y z
N MET A 1 95.35 5.14 20.10
CA MET A 1 94.72 5.73 18.88
C MET A 1 93.70 4.70 18.46
N THR A 2 92.40 4.87 18.66
CA THR A 2 91.54 5.85 18.00
C THR A 2 90.27 6.17 18.82
N SER A 3 89.79 7.39 18.59
CA SER A 3 88.68 8.14 19.19
C SER A 3 87.30 7.44 19.19
N LEU A 4 86.56 7.63 20.29
CA LEU A 4 85.12 7.38 20.46
C LEU A 4 84.30 8.45 19.73
N PRO A 5 83.21 8.11 19.00
CA PRO A 5 82.28 9.10 18.49
C PRO A 5 81.29 9.56 19.57
N CYS A 6 81.09 10.87 19.56
CA CYS A 6 80.30 11.69 20.47
C CYS A 6 78.80 11.34 20.42
N LEU A 7 78.20 11.07 21.58
CA LEU A 7 76.75 11.02 21.76
C LEU A 7 76.22 12.46 21.81
N ILE A 8 75.41 12.85 20.81
CA ILE A 8 74.63 14.09 20.85
C ILE A 8 73.42 13.83 21.77
N PRO A 9 73.20 14.60 22.85
CA PRO A 9 71.96 14.51 23.58
C PRO A 9 70.87 15.23 22.78
N VAL A 10 69.93 14.47 22.24
CA VAL A 10 68.66 15.02 21.73
C VAL A 10 67.85 15.44 22.95
N ALA A 11 67.66 16.75 23.11
CA ALA A 11 66.75 17.29 24.11
C ALA A 11 65.31 16.86 23.74
N LEU A 12 64.72 16.00 24.55
CA LEU A 12 63.28 15.74 24.56
C LEU A 12 62.59 17.03 25.03
N GLN A 13 62.09 17.80 24.08
CA GLN A 13 61.22 18.93 24.38
C GLN A 13 59.81 18.37 24.60
N GLU A 14 59.43 18.21 25.88
CA GLU A 14 58.06 17.92 26.27
C GLU A 14 57.18 19.12 25.91
N GLY A 15 56.67 19.11 24.67
CA GLY A 15 55.62 20.02 24.25
C GLY A 15 54.31 19.58 24.89
N THR A 16 53.93 20.19 26.01
CA THR A 16 52.56 20.13 26.51
C THR A 16 51.65 20.80 25.48
N VAL A 17 50.91 19.99 24.71
CA VAL A 17 49.82 20.49 23.87
C VAL A 17 48.69 20.89 24.82
N GLU A 18 48.63 22.17 25.19
CA GLU A 18 47.44 22.74 25.83
C GLU A 18 46.29 22.74 24.82
N VAL A 19 45.45 21.73 24.90
CA VAL A 19 44.13 21.74 24.25
C VAL A 19 43.27 22.79 24.96
N ASN A 20 43.31 24.02 24.45
CA ASN A 20 42.48 25.12 24.95
C ASN A 20 41.01 24.69 25.01
N GLY A 21 40.40 24.72 26.19
CA GLY A 21 39.01 24.27 26.44
C GLY A 21 37.93 24.96 25.58
N TRP A 22 38.27 26.07 24.92
CA TRP A 22 37.44 26.74 23.93
C TRP A 22 37.20 25.92 22.66
N LEU A 23 38.16 25.07 22.25
CA LEU A 23 38.03 24.21 21.07
C LEU A 23 36.99 23.09 21.30
N LEU A 24 36.86 22.60 22.55
CA LEU A 24 35.85 21.62 22.94
C LEU A 24 34.45 22.25 23.07
N ALA A 25 34.36 23.48 23.61
CA ALA A 25 33.10 24.20 23.74
C ALA A 25 32.48 24.58 22.37
N GLY A 26 33.30 25.02 21.41
CA GLY A 26 32.84 25.34 20.05
C GLY A 26 32.35 24.11 19.27
N GLY A 27 33.01 22.96 19.46
CA GLY A 27 32.61 21.69 18.85
C GLY A 27 31.23 21.21 19.30
N ALA A 28 30.92 21.33 20.60
CA ALA A 28 29.62 20.94 21.14
C ALA A 28 28.47 21.79 20.59
N ALA A 29 28.65 23.12 20.49
CA ALA A 29 27.63 24.02 19.92
C ALA A 29 27.37 23.74 18.43
N ALA A 30 28.41 23.45 17.65
CA ALA A 30 28.28 23.09 16.23
C ALA A 30 27.52 21.76 16.03
N ILE A 31 27.79 20.75 16.87
CA ILE A 31 27.09 19.46 16.84
C ILE A 31 25.59 19.63 17.13
N VAL A 32 25.24 20.43 18.14
CA VAL A 32 23.84 20.72 18.48
C VAL A 32 23.14 21.45 17.33
N ALA A 33 23.79 22.43 16.70
CA ALA A 33 23.22 23.15 15.56
C ALA A 33 22.97 22.22 14.36
N VAL A 34 23.92 21.34 14.04
CA VAL A 34 23.76 20.33 12.97
C VAL A 34 22.63 19.36 13.29
N PHE A 35 22.52 18.90 14.54
CA PHE A 35 21.45 18.01 14.97
C PHE A 35 20.06 18.68 14.87
N VAL A 36 19.93 19.93 15.31
CA VAL A 36 18.67 20.70 15.21
C VAL A 36 18.29 20.95 13.75
N VAL A 37 19.24 21.36 12.89
CA VAL A 37 18.99 21.53 11.45
C VAL A 37 18.59 20.20 10.82
N TRP A 38 19.26 19.11 11.17
CA TRP A 38 18.90 17.77 10.71
C TRP A 38 17.48 17.38 11.12
N GLN A 39 17.08 17.62 12.38
CA GLN A 39 15.72 17.39 12.86
C GLN A 39 14.68 18.24 12.12
N MET A 40 14.95 19.53 11.89
CA MET A 40 14.06 20.41 11.10
C MET A 40 13.87 19.89 9.68
N ILE A 41 14.94 19.40 9.04
CA ILE A 41 14.87 18.78 7.71
C ILE A 41 14.01 17.50 7.75
N GLN A 42 14.19 16.62 8.74
CA GLN A 42 13.37 15.41 8.87
C GLN A 42 11.90 15.76 9.07
N LYS A 43 11.59 16.70 9.98
CA LYS A 43 10.22 17.16 10.21
C LYS A 43 9.59 17.75 8.96
N SER A 44 10.29 18.64 8.25
CA SER A 44 9.78 19.22 7.00
C SER A 44 9.52 18.18 5.92
N ARG A 45 10.33 17.11 5.86
CA ARG A 45 10.08 15.98 4.94
C ARG A 45 8.85 15.18 5.34
N ALA A 46 8.69 14.89 6.64
CA ALA A 46 7.51 14.19 7.16
C ALA A 46 6.22 14.99 6.94
N ASP A 47 6.23 16.30 7.23
CA ASP A 47 5.09 17.20 6.99
C ASP A 47 4.72 17.21 5.50
N ARG A 48 5.71 17.30 4.60
CA ARG A 48 5.48 17.25 3.15
C ARG A 48 4.92 15.90 2.69
N ALA A 49 5.48 14.79 3.16
CA ALA A 49 4.99 13.45 2.81
C ALA A 49 3.54 13.24 3.27
N ARG A 50 3.20 13.74 4.46
CA ARG A 50 1.83 13.73 4.98
C ARG A 50 0.89 14.56 4.12
N GLU A 51 1.27 15.80 3.79
CA GLU A 51 0.48 16.66 2.90
C GLU A 51 0.26 16.02 1.53
N GLU A 52 1.30 15.43 0.95
CA GLU A 52 1.24 14.73 -0.33
C GLU A 52 0.26 13.55 -0.29
N ILE A 53 0.29 12.71 0.75
CA ILE A 53 -0.64 11.58 0.90
C ILE A 53 -2.09 12.07 1.10
N LEU A 54 -2.28 13.15 1.87
CA LEU A 54 -3.61 13.74 2.06
C LEU A 54 -4.18 14.33 0.76
N GLU A 55 -3.32 14.89 -0.09
CA GLU A 55 -3.70 15.46 -1.38
C GLU A 55 -3.96 14.38 -2.45
N GLN A 56 -3.05 13.40 -2.57
CA GLN A 56 -3.16 12.32 -3.56
C GLN A 56 -4.23 11.29 -3.21
N GLY A 57 -4.58 11.19 -1.93
CA GLY A 57 -5.46 10.16 -1.42
C GLY A 57 -4.71 8.85 -1.15
N PRO A 58 -5.45 7.79 -0.80
CA PRO A 58 -4.83 6.53 -0.41
C PRO A 58 -4.08 5.89 -1.59
N ALA A 59 -2.96 5.24 -1.28
CA ALA A 59 -2.20 4.49 -2.27
C ALA A 59 -3.08 3.50 -3.03
N VAL A 60 -2.85 3.35 -4.34
CA VAL A 60 -3.65 2.49 -5.22
C VAL A 60 -2.74 1.42 -5.81
N MET A 61 -3.15 0.16 -5.72
CA MET A 61 -2.37 -0.94 -6.27
C MET A 61 -2.26 -0.83 -7.79
N GLU A 62 -1.08 -1.19 -8.32
CA GLU A 62 -0.86 -1.34 -9.75
C GLU A 62 -1.86 -2.32 -10.38
N GLU A 63 -2.42 -1.94 -11.53
CA GLU A 63 -3.51 -2.68 -12.17
C GLU A 63 -3.11 -4.14 -12.44
N ALA A 64 -1.88 -4.37 -12.94
CA ALA A 64 -1.39 -5.71 -13.22
C ALA A 64 -1.32 -6.60 -11.97
N ARG A 65 -0.88 -6.05 -10.83
CA ARG A 65 -0.79 -6.78 -9.56
C ARG A 65 -2.18 -7.10 -9.00
N PHE A 66 -3.09 -6.14 -9.04
CA PHE A 66 -4.48 -6.35 -8.62
C PHE A 66 -5.14 -7.50 -9.38
N TRP A 67 -5.05 -7.48 -10.72
CA TRP A 67 -5.65 -8.51 -11.54
C TRP A 67 -4.99 -9.87 -11.38
N ASP A 68 -3.69 -9.95 -11.11
CA ASP A 68 -3.03 -11.23 -10.83
C ASP A 68 -3.56 -11.88 -9.54
N LEU A 69 -3.76 -11.09 -8.47
CA LEU A 69 -4.34 -11.59 -7.21
C LEU A 69 -5.79 -12.08 -7.40
N VAL A 70 -6.60 -11.32 -8.14
CA VAL A 70 -7.98 -11.72 -8.49
C VAL A 70 -7.98 -13.00 -9.33
N GLN A 71 -7.10 -13.07 -10.33
CA GLN A 71 -6.98 -14.24 -11.20
C GLN A 71 -6.49 -15.47 -10.44
N GLN A 72 -5.57 -15.30 -9.47
CA GLN A 72 -5.12 -16.36 -8.58
C GLN A 72 -6.28 -16.91 -7.75
N ALA A 73 -7.10 -16.05 -7.14
CA ALA A 73 -8.29 -16.47 -6.41
C ALA A 73 -9.27 -17.25 -7.30
N LYS A 74 -9.53 -16.76 -8.52
CA LYS A 74 -10.36 -17.47 -9.50
C LYS A 74 -9.80 -18.84 -9.89
N ARG A 75 -8.47 -18.97 -10.06
CA ARG A 75 -7.80 -20.24 -10.37
C ARG A 75 -7.91 -21.23 -9.20
N GLN A 76 -7.61 -20.79 -7.98
CA GLN A 76 -7.66 -21.64 -6.78
C GLN A 76 -9.08 -22.15 -6.50
N ALA A 77 -10.08 -21.33 -6.82
CA ALA A 77 -11.50 -21.68 -6.69
C ALA A 77 -11.92 -22.84 -7.62
N SER A 78 -11.07 -23.25 -8.57
CA SER A 78 -11.24 -24.45 -9.40
C SER A 78 -12.60 -24.53 -10.11
N GLY A 79 -13.09 -23.38 -10.58
CA GLY A 79 -14.38 -23.25 -11.27
C GLY A 79 -15.58 -23.03 -10.33
N ASP A 80 -15.43 -23.23 -9.03
CA ASP A 80 -16.47 -22.94 -8.03
C ASP A 80 -16.43 -21.46 -7.65
N MET A 81 -17.29 -20.68 -8.29
CA MET A 81 -17.38 -19.23 -8.08
C MET A 81 -17.59 -18.85 -6.61
N LEU A 82 -18.32 -19.65 -5.83
CA LEU A 82 -18.63 -19.36 -4.44
C LEU A 82 -17.41 -19.47 -3.52
N LYS A 83 -16.34 -20.14 -3.96
CA LYS A 83 -15.06 -20.21 -3.23
C LYS A 83 -14.15 -19.01 -3.47
N ARG A 84 -14.36 -18.22 -4.53
CA ARG A 84 -13.48 -17.08 -4.86
C ARG A 84 -13.26 -16.11 -3.69
N PRO A 85 -14.27 -15.75 -2.87
CA PRO A 85 -14.04 -14.90 -1.70
C PRO A 85 -13.12 -15.54 -0.65
N SER A 86 -13.24 -16.86 -0.40
CA SER A 86 -12.36 -17.55 0.56
C SER A 86 -10.94 -17.70 0.02
N GLU A 87 -10.78 -17.97 -1.27
CA GLU A 87 -9.45 -18.03 -1.89
C GLU A 87 -8.76 -16.66 -1.87
N LEU A 88 -9.47 -15.59 -2.24
CA LEU A 88 -8.94 -14.23 -2.15
C LEU A 88 -8.55 -13.88 -0.70
N ASN A 89 -9.34 -14.32 0.27
CA ASN A 89 -9.01 -14.12 1.69
C ASN A 89 -7.70 -14.79 2.07
N GLY A 90 -7.48 -16.05 1.63
CA GLY A 90 -6.23 -16.78 1.84
C GLY A 90 -5.04 -16.03 1.23
N ILE A 91 -5.16 -15.59 -0.02
CA ILE A 91 -4.12 -14.86 -0.73
C ILE A 91 -3.78 -13.54 -0.04
N LEU A 92 -4.78 -12.72 0.30
CA LEU A 92 -4.54 -11.39 0.88
C LEU A 92 -4.00 -11.46 2.33
N ARG A 93 -4.13 -12.59 3.03
CA ARG A 93 -3.50 -12.78 4.35
C ARG A 93 -1.98 -12.74 4.28
N ASP A 94 -1.39 -13.12 3.16
CA ASP A 94 0.06 -13.08 2.92
C ASP A 94 0.55 -11.75 2.35
N VAL A 95 -0.37 -10.79 2.10
CA VAL A 95 -0.07 -9.44 1.59
C VAL A 95 0.04 -8.46 2.75
N GLU A 96 1.01 -7.53 2.71
CA GLU A 96 1.20 -6.51 3.75
C GLU A 96 -0.06 -5.64 3.94
N PRO A 97 -0.38 -5.16 5.15
CA PRO A 97 -1.62 -4.42 5.41
C PRO A 97 -1.83 -3.21 4.48
N LEU A 98 -0.77 -2.41 4.26
CA LEU A 98 -0.85 -1.24 3.37
C LEU A 98 -1.07 -1.64 1.91
N ASP A 99 -0.52 -2.77 1.48
CA ASP A 99 -0.79 -3.34 0.16
C ASP A 99 -2.24 -3.88 0.06
N VAL A 100 -2.82 -4.42 1.14
CA VAL A 100 -4.25 -4.80 1.18
C VAL A 100 -5.15 -3.56 1.07
N ALA A 101 -4.78 -2.45 1.71
CA ALA A 101 -5.46 -1.18 1.52
C ALA A 101 -5.35 -0.70 0.06
N ALA A 102 -4.16 -0.76 -0.53
CA ALA A 102 -3.97 -0.39 -1.93
C ALA A 102 -4.75 -1.28 -2.90
N PHE A 103 -4.90 -2.58 -2.59
CA PHE A 103 -5.78 -3.49 -3.32
C PHE A 103 -7.24 -3.03 -3.24
N HIS A 104 -7.72 -2.66 -2.05
CA HIS A 104 -9.09 -2.19 -1.86
C HIS A 104 -9.36 -0.90 -2.63
N GLU A 105 -8.44 0.05 -2.64
CA GLU A 105 -8.60 1.29 -3.41
C GLU A 105 -8.66 1.01 -4.92
N ARG A 106 -7.84 0.08 -5.42
CA ARG A 106 -7.95 -0.37 -6.81
C ARG A 106 -9.31 -1.02 -7.06
N TYR A 107 -9.76 -1.89 -6.16
CA TYR A 107 -11.07 -2.55 -6.25
C TYR A 107 -12.21 -1.55 -6.38
N THR A 108 -12.21 -0.48 -5.56
CA THR A 108 -13.20 0.59 -5.62
C THR A 108 -13.17 1.31 -6.98
N LYS A 109 -11.97 1.61 -7.51
CA LYS A 109 -11.85 2.19 -8.87
C LYS A 109 -12.41 1.27 -9.96
N GLU A 110 -12.27 -0.05 -9.82
CA GLU A 110 -12.89 -0.99 -10.76
C GLU A 110 -14.42 -1.06 -10.60
N LEU A 111 -14.96 -0.95 -9.38
CA LEU A 111 -16.40 -0.81 -9.16
C LEU A 111 -16.96 0.45 -9.84
N GLU A 112 -16.24 1.57 -9.75
CA GLU A 112 -16.57 2.83 -10.43
C GLU A 112 -16.50 2.68 -11.95
N ARG A 113 -15.47 2.00 -12.47
CA ARG A 113 -15.32 1.71 -13.90
C ARG A 113 -16.47 0.87 -14.45
N ALA A 114 -17.06 0.01 -13.62
CA ALA A 114 -18.23 -0.80 -13.93
C ALA A 114 -19.58 -0.13 -13.55
N ASP A 115 -19.58 1.09 -13.01
CA ASP A 115 -20.81 1.83 -12.66
C ASP A 115 -21.41 2.53 -13.89
N LYS A 116 -21.91 1.72 -14.83
CA LYS A 116 -22.43 2.21 -16.10
C LYS A 116 -23.93 1.93 -16.22
N PRO A 117 -24.73 2.88 -16.75
CA PRO A 117 -26.15 2.65 -17.04
C PRO A 117 -26.39 1.42 -17.94
N SER A 118 -25.48 1.15 -18.87
CA SER A 118 -25.56 -0.02 -19.75
C SER A 118 -25.37 -1.35 -19.01
N LEU A 119 -24.46 -1.41 -18.04
CA LEU A 119 -24.28 -2.59 -17.17
C LEU A 119 -25.42 -2.74 -16.17
N ARG A 120 -25.98 -1.62 -15.68
CA ARG A 120 -27.19 -1.63 -14.86
C ARG A 120 -28.37 -2.24 -15.62
N ALA A 121 -28.59 -1.83 -16.86
CA ALA A 121 -29.66 -2.38 -17.71
C ALA A 121 -29.51 -3.90 -17.93
N ILE A 122 -28.27 -4.40 -18.03
CA ILE A 122 -27.99 -5.83 -18.04
C ILE A 122 -28.39 -6.47 -16.72
N ALA A 123 -27.91 -5.94 -15.59
CA ALA A 123 -28.25 -6.50 -14.28
C ALA A 123 -29.77 -6.54 -14.05
N ASP A 124 -30.50 -5.49 -14.43
CA ASP A 124 -31.96 -5.42 -14.34
C ASP A 124 -32.67 -6.48 -15.22
N ALA A 125 -32.07 -6.86 -16.36
CA ALA A 125 -32.60 -7.90 -17.23
C ALA A 125 -32.39 -9.32 -16.67
N PHE A 126 -31.28 -9.57 -15.97
CA PHE A 126 -30.93 -10.88 -15.41
C PHE A 126 -31.49 -11.09 -13.99
N ILE A 127 -31.57 -10.03 -13.19
CA ILE A 127 -31.94 -10.08 -11.78
C ILE A 127 -33.34 -9.50 -11.62
N LYS A 128 -34.31 -10.37 -11.34
CA LYS A 128 -35.69 -9.94 -11.05
C LYS A 128 -35.70 -9.00 -9.84
N ASN A 129 -36.28 -7.81 -10.01
CA ASN A 129 -36.32 -6.76 -8.98
C ASN A 129 -34.92 -6.33 -8.50
N CYS A 130 -33.99 -6.14 -9.44
CA CYS A 130 -32.63 -5.72 -9.15
C CYS A 130 -32.59 -4.41 -8.34
N THR A 131 -32.12 -4.52 -7.10
CA THR A 131 -31.85 -3.37 -6.21
C THR A 131 -30.43 -2.84 -6.43
N ASP A 132 -30.11 -1.69 -5.84
CA ASP A 132 -28.75 -1.14 -5.92
C ASP A 132 -27.72 -2.08 -5.28
N SER A 133 -28.08 -2.79 -4.21
CA SER A 133 -27.25 -3.84 -3.61
C SER A 133 -27.04 -5.02 -4.55
N ASN A 134 -28.06 -5.40 -5.35
CA ASN A 134 -27.87 -6.44 -6.36
C ASN A 134 -26.94 -5.98 -7.48
N PHE A 135 -26.98 -4.70 -7.85
CA PHE A 135 -26.06 -4.15 -8.85
C PHE A 135 -24.62 -4.07 -8.34
N VAL A 136 -24.40 -3.78 -7.05
CA VAL A 136 -23.09 -3.92 -6.41
C VAL A 136 -22.59 -5.36 -6.52
N ALA A 137 -23.39 -6.34 -6.11
CA ALA A 137 -23.00 -7.75 -6.19
C ALA A 137 -22.73 -8.23 -7.64
N PHE A 138 -23.44 -7.69 -8.64
CA PHE A 138 -23.15 -7.93 -10.05
C PHE A 138 -21.75 -7.43 -10.45
N ARG A 139 -21.36 -6.24 -9.99
CA ARG A 139 -20.02 -5.69 -10.25
C ARG A 139 -18.94 -6.47 -9.49
N ASP A 140 -19.21 -6.88 -8.25
CA ASP A 140 -18.30 -7.73 -7.48
C ASP A 140 -18.04 -9.07 -8.19
N TRP A 141 -19.10 -9.69 -8.72
CA TRP A 141 -18.98 -10.87 -9.56
C TRP A 141 -18.13 -10.59 -10.81
N LEU A 142 -18.40 -9.50 -11.53
CA LEU A 142 -17.69 -9.17 -12.76
C LEU A 142 -16.19 -8.97 -12.50
N ILE A 143 -15.81 -8.32 -11.39
CA ILE A 143 -14.42 -8.22 -10.97
C ILE A 143 -13.85 -9.61 -10.68
N SER A 144 -14.59 -10.47 -9.97
CA SER A 144 -14.15 -11.83 -9.66
C SER A 144 -13.96 -12.74 -10.89
N GLU A 145 -14.53 -12.38 -12.05
CA GLU A 145 -14.29 -13.07 -13.32
C GLU A 145 -12.89 -12.79 -13.89
N GLY A 146 -12.18 -11.78 -13.38
CA GLY A 146 -10.84 -11.40 -13.81
C GLY A 146 -10.85 -10.43 -14.99
N ARG A 147 -9.65 -9.90 -15.28
CA ARG A 147 -9.44 -8.75 -16.16
C ARG A 147 -10.09 -8.90 -17.53
N GLU A 148 -9.85 -10.01 -18.21
CA GLU A 148 -10.26 -10.18 -19.60
C GLU A 148 -11.78 -10.11 -19.75
N THR A 149 -12.52 -10.82 -18.91
CA THR A 149 -13.99 -10.76 -18.90
C THR A 149 -14.47 -9.39 -18.48
N PHE A 150 -13.89 -8.82 -17.43
CA PHE A 150 -14.25 -7.50 -16.92
C PHE A 150 -14.11 -6.43 -18.01
N ASP A 151 -12.93 -6.31 -18.64
CA ASP A 151 -12.64 -5.31 -19.66
C ASP A 151 -13.55 -5.47 -20.88
N ARG A 152 -13.78 -6.71 -21.31
CA ARG A 152 -14.65 -7.03 -22.44
C ARG A 152 -16.09 -6.58 -22.18
N VAL A 153 -16.65 -6.92 -21.01
CA VAL A 153 -18.03 -6.59 -20.64
C VAL A 153 -18.21 -5.10 -20.36
N VAL A 154 -17.21 -4.45 -19.76
CA VAL A 154 -17.23 -3.00 -19.51
C VAL A 154 -17.17 -2.20 -20.81
N ALA A 155 -16.47 -2.71 -21.83
CA ALA A 155 -16.41 -2.10 -23.16
C ALA A 155 -17.65 -2.40 -24.00
N ASP A 156 -18.07 -3.66 -24.01
CA ASP A 156 -19.24 -4.16 -24.72
C ASP A 156 -20.10 -5.03 -23.78
N PRO A 157 -21.15 -4.45 -23.17
CA PRO A 157 -22.04 -5.17 -22.27
C PRO A 157 -22.67 -6.43 -22.92
N SER A 158 -22.84 -6.45 -24.25
CA SER A 158 -23.42 -7.61 -24.94
C SER A 158 -22.50 -8.84 -24.97
N SER A 159 -21.22 -8.66 -24.64
CA SER A 159 -20.21 -9.73 -24.56
C SER A 159 -20.28 -10.58 -23.29
N LEU A 160 -21.28 -10.34 -22.43
CA LEU A 160 -21.49 -11.08 -21.20
C LEU A 160 -21.54 -12.60 -21.49
N PRO A 161 -20.77 -13.43 -20.76
CA PRO A 161 -20.85 -14.87 -20.93
C PRO A 161 -22.27 -15.39 -20.63
N ALA A 162 -22.66 -16.46 -21.34
CA ALA A 162 -23.99 -17.08 -21.32
C ALA A 162 -24.49 -17.43 -19.90
N PRO A 163 -25.81 -17.63 -19.75
CA PRO A 163 -26.65 -16.99 -18.73
C PRO A 163 -26.09 -17.09 -17.32
N VAL A 164 -25.95 -15.93 -16.70
CA VAL A 164 -25.43 -15.80 -15.35
C VAL A 164 -26.55 -16.10 -14.34
N GLY A 165 -26.34 -17.09 -13.48
CA GLY A 165 -27.33 -17.55 -12.51
C GLY A 165 -27.58 -16.58 -11.37
N LYS A 166 -28.65 -16.80 -10.59
CA LYS A 166 -28.97 -15.99 -9.39
C LYS A 166 -27.83 -15.95 -8.36
N GLU A 167 -26.91 -16.91 -8.42
CA GLU A 167 -25.75 -17.03 -7.51
C GLU A 167 -24.81 -15.81 -7.58
N ILE A 168 -24.85 -14.99 -8.64
CA ILE A 168 -24.12 -13.72 -8.70
C ILE A 168 -24.34 -12.86 -7.47
N VAL A 169 -25.59 -12.78 -6.98
CA VAL A 169 -25.92 -11.88 -5.87
C VAL A 169 -25.21 -12.30 -4.56
N THR A 170 -24.70 -13.53 -4.49
CA THR A 170 -23.94 -14.03 -3.34
C THR A 170 -22.47 -13.60 -3.37
N LEU A 171 -21.98 -13.07 -4.50
CA LEU A 171 -20.60 -12.62 -4.66
C LEU A 171 -20.33 -11.23 -4.08
N GLU A 172 -21.33 -10.59 -3.47
CA GLU A 172 -21.13 -9.41 -2.62
C GLU A 172 -20.04 -9.65 -1.56
N ALA A 173 -19.92 -10.89 -1.08
CA ALA A 173 -18.86 -11.31 -0.15
C ALA A 173 -17.44 -11.03 -0.66
N PHE A 174 -17.22 -10.99 -1.98
CA PHE A 174 -15.93 -10.73 -2.60
C PHE A 174 -15.44 -9.30 -2.29
N GLY A 175 -16.33 -8.30 -2.38
CA GLY A 175 -16.00 -6.91 -2.07
C GLY A 175 -15.63 -6.66 -0.60
N TYR A 176 -16.11 -7.50 0.32
CA TYR A 176 -15.77 -7.41 1.74
C TYR A 176 -14.46 -8.08 2.13
N VAL A 177 -13.79 -8.80 1.24
CA VAL A 177 -12.58 -9.56 1.60
C VAL A 177 -11.45 -8.64 2.05
N ALA A 178 -11.09 -7.63 1.26
CA ALA A 178 -9.98 -6.74 1.59
C ALA A 178 -10.21 -5.93 2.88
N PRO A 179 -11.38 -5.30 3.12
CA PRO A 179 -11.67 -4.65 4.40
C PRO A 179 -11.56 -5.59 5.61
N ARG A 180 -11.99 -6.85 5.48
CA ARG A 180 -11.92 -7.84 6.55
C ARG A 180 -10.49 -8.29 6.82
N VAL A 181 -9.71 -8.56 5.78
CA VAL A 181 -8.30 -8.94 5.92
C VAL A 181 -7.51 -7.78 6.53
N TYR A 182 -7.71 -6.56 6.04
CA TYR A 182 -7.08 -5.37 6.61
C TYR A 182 -7.36 -5.23 8.10
N LYS A 183 -8.65 -5.28 8.49
CA LYS A 183 -9.05 -5.19 9.90
C LYS A 183 -8.42 -6.27 10.77
N SER A 184 -8.31 -7.49 10.23
CA SER A 184 -7.66 -8.60 10.94
C SER A 184 -6.16 -8.39 11.14
N LYS A 185 -5.47 -7.72 10.21
CA LYS A 185 -4.01 -7.52 10.25
C LYS A 185 -3.61 -6.24 10.99
N ALA A 186 -4.32 -5.14 10.74
CA ALA A 186 -4.01 -3.82 11.30
C ALA A 186 -4.77 -3.52 12.61
N GLY A 187 -5.74 -4.36 13.00
CA GLY A 187 -6.55 -4.16 14.21
C GLY A 187 -7.57 -3.01 14.14
N LYS A 188 -7.67 -2.32 13.00
CA LYS A 188 -8.55 -1.16 12.79
C LYS A 188 -9.21 -1.21 11.40
N PRO A 189 -10.36 -0.52 11.18
CA PRO A 189 -11.05 -0.58 9.90
C PRO A 189 -10.21 0.02 8.76
N ILE A 190 -10.42 -0.47 7.54
CA ILE A 190 -9.69 -0.03 6.34
C ILE A 190 -9.85 1.45 6.03
N SER A 191 -10.93 2.09 6.50
CA SER A 191 -11.11 3.54 6.42
C SER A 191 -10.05 4.36 7.17
N ARG A 192 -9.25 3.70 8.03
CA ARG A 192 -8.11 4.30 8.73
C ARG A 192 -6.77 4.02 8.04
N ALA A 193 -6.77 3.43 6.84
CA ALA A 193 -5.54 3.09 6.12
C ALA A 193 -4.70 4.31 5.74
N ILE A 194 -5.32 5.46 5.47
CA ILE A 194 -4.59 6.71 5.20
C ILE A 194 -3.74 7.10 6.41
N GLU A 195 -4.23 6.93 7.63
CA GLU A 195 -3.46 7.21 8.85
C GLU A 195 -2.25 6.27 8.97
N ASP A 196 -2.40 5.00 8.59
CA ASP A 196 -1.28 4.05 8.55
C ASP A 196 -0.26 4.37 7.46
N GLN A 197 -0.72 4.84 6.29
CA GLN A 197 0.16 5.26 5.20
C GLN A 197 0.98 6.48 5.61
N ILE A 198 0.33 7.46 6.26
CA ILE A 198 1.01 8.63 6.82
C ILE A 198 2.05 8.19 7.85
N ALA A 199 1.66 7.39 8.86
CA ALA A 199 2.58 6.93 9.90
C ALA A 199 3.79 6.17 9.31
N ALA A 200 3.56 5.29 8.35
CA ALA A 200 4.62 4.55 7.66
C ALA A 200 5.57 5.46 6.86
N ALA A 201 5.05 6.53 6.24
CA ALA A 201 5.85 7.47 5.46
C ALA A 201 6.62 8.48 6.34
N THR A 202 6.07 8.85 7.49
CA THR A 202 6.67 9.79 8.44
C THR A 202 7.59 9.12 9.46
N GLY A 203 7.49 7.80 9.63
CA GLY A 203 8.21 7.04 10.65
C GLY A 203 7.63 7.24 12.07
N GLU A 204 6.35 7.59 12.16
CA GLU A 204 5.58 7.76 13.40
C GLU A 204 5.00 6.43 13.94
#